data_AF-A0A843JIU9-F1
#
_entry.id   AF-A0A843JIU9-F1
#
_cell.length_a   1.000
_cell.length_b   1.000
_cell.length_c   1.000
_cell.angle_alpha   90.00
_cell.angle_beta   90.00
_cell.angle_gamma   90.00
#
_symmetry.space_group_name_H-M   'P 1'
#
loop_
_entity.id
_entity.type
_entity.pdbx_description
1 polymer ?
#
loop_
_entity_poly.entity_id
_entity_poly.type
_entity_poly.pdbx_seq_one_letter_code
_entity_poly.pdbx_strand_id
1 'polypeptide(L)'
;MDLEKIEEKTEQLDETQKVSMFNSIVMGKDVTETIKTSRGDFKIKYPRSRDIQQIGRLQALRLNGIPIECFDKNIIALMQEIATLDVIVLEGPAWYENAKKENVNFSWGDIPLQSYIQEVYAAAYTFRLKVQKLLETNGEEGDKGMDSVSDTENNGSSGLFDGISSKS
;
A
#
# COMPACT_ATOMS: atom_id res chain seq x y z
N MET A 1 -22.37 22.23 25.43
CA MET A 1 -22.10 20.90 24.87
C MET A 1 -20.67 20.94 24.38
N ASP A 2 -19.78 20.54 25.27
CA ASP A 2 -18.35 20.58 25.08
C ASP A 2 -17.94 19.49 24.08
N LEU A 3 -17.27 19.89 23.01
CA LEU A 3 -16.68 18.99 22.03
C LEU A 3 -15.35 18.52 22.61
N GLU A 4 -15.38 17.39 23.32
CA GLU A 4 -14.17 16.71 23.78
C GLU A 4 -13.33 16.26 22.59
N LYS A 5 -12.10 16.77 22.60
CA LYS A 5 -11.02 16.53 21.65
C LYS A 5 -10.55 15.09 21.84
N ILE A 6 -10.84 14.20 20.90
CA ILE A 6 -10.28 12.84 20.89
C ILE A 6 -8.81 12.97 20.48
N GLU A 7 -7.91 12.97 21.45
CA GLU A 7 -6.48 12.86 21.21
C GLU A 7 -6.18 11.45 20.70
N GLU A 8 -5.89 11.31 19.41
CA GLU A 8 -5.23 10.14 18.85
C GLU A 8 -3.85 9.99 19.51
N LYS A 9 -3.80 9.13 20.52
CA LYS A 9 -2.57 8.77 21.20
C LYS A 9 -1.75 7.86 20.28
N THR A 10 -1.02 8.46 19.36
CA THR A 10 -0.06 7.78 18.50
C THR A 10 1.12 7.35 19.37
N GLU A 11 1.06 6.16 19.95
CA GLU A 11 2.18 5.58 20.70
C GLU A 11 3.41 5.51 19.78
N GLN A 12 4.38 6.37 20.06
CA GLN A 12 5.67 6.37 19.35
C GLN A 12 6.46 5.15 19.81
N LEU A 13 6.71 4.23 18.88
CA LEU A 13 7.58 3.07 19.11
C LEU A 13 9.03 3.54 19.35
N ASP A 14 9.71 2.89 20.30
CA ASP A 14 11.13 3.11 20.61
C ASP A 14 12.03 2.63 19.44
N GLU A 15 13.22 3.21 19.28
CA GLU A 15 14.17 2.93 18.19
C GLU A 15 14.53 1.44 18.09
N THR A 16 14.69 0.79 19.25
CA THR A 16 14.91 -0.66 19.36
C THR A 16 13.74 -1.46 18.76
N GLN A 17 12.50 -0.99 18.95
CA GLN A 17 11.29 -1.63 18.43
C GLN A 17 11.16 -1.43 16.90
N LYS A 18 11.68 -0.31 16.36
CA LYS A 18 11.68 -0.02 14.92
C LYS A 18 12.76 -0.78 14.14
N VAL A 19 13.99 -0.88 14.65
CA VAL A 19 15.03 -1.76 14.08
C VAL A 19 14.59 -3.22 14.14
N SER A 20 13.93 -3.59 15.23
CA SER A 20 13.26 -4.90 15.35
C SER A 20 12.17 -5.10 14.28
N MET A 21 11.39 -4.06 13.94
CA MET A 21 10.36 -4.13 12.90
C MET A 21 10.95 -4.37 11.51
N PHE A 22 11.95 -3.59 11.07
CA PHE A 22 12.60 -3.81 9.78
C PHE A 22 13.18 -5.23 9.69
N ASN A 23 13.94 -5.64 10.71
CA ASN A 23 14.49 -6.98 10.77
C ASN A 23 13.40 -8.06 10.77
N SER A 24 12.27 -7.83 11.45
CA SER A 24 11.14 -8.78 11.46
C SER A 24 10.54 -8.99 10.07
N ILE A 25 10.38 -7.91 9.29
CA ILE A 25 9.86 -7.95 7.92
C ILE A 25 10.84 -8.70 6.99
N VAL A 26 12.14 -8.41 7.12
CA VAL A 26 13.20 -9.09 6.36
C VAL A 26 13.27 -10.57 6.71
N MET A 27 13.10 -10.92 7.99
CA MET A 27 13.05 -12.30 8.50
C MET A 27 11.75 -13.03 8.15
N GLY A 28 10.84 -12.38 7.43
CA GLY A 28 9.69 -13.03 6.84
C GLY A 28 8.37 -12.81 7.58
N LYS A 29 8.36 -12.10 8.72
CA LYS A 29 7.13 -11.80 9.47
C LYS A 29 6.33 -10.73 8.74
N ASP A 30 5.04 -10.98 8.54
CA ASP A 30 4.14 -10.00 7.95
C ASP A 30 3.67 -8.99 9.01
N VAL A 31 3.73 -7.72 8.67
CA VAL A 31 3.06 -6.65 9.42
C VAL A 31 1.64 -6.57 8.88
N THR A 32 0.65 -6.74 9.74
CA THR A 32 -0.77 -6.78 9.34
C THR A 32 -1.60 -5.75 10.09
N GLU A 33 -2.61 -5.19 9.43
CA GLU A 33 -3.64 -4.33 10.03
C GLU A 33 -5.02 -4.85 9.61
N THR A 34 -6.02 -4.65 10.47
CA THR A 34 -7.42 -4.85 10.10
C THR A 34 -8.02 -3.51 9.71
N ILE A 35 -8.42 -3.37 8.45
CA ILE A 35 -9.11 -2.19 7.92
C ILE A 35 -10.62 -2.40 7.96
N LYS A 36 -11.36 -1.35 8.33
CA LYS A 36 -12.82 -1.36 8.34
C LYS A 36 -13.35 -0.73 7.07
N THR A 37 -14.36 -1.35 6.47
CA THR A 37 -15.00 -0.86 5.24
C THR A 37 -16.52 -0.90 5.36
N SER A 38 -17.21 -0.30 4.39
CA SER A 38 -18.66 -0.29 4.26
C SER A 38 -19.28 -1.70 4.15
N ARG A 39 -18.50 -2.73 3.80
CA ARG A 39 -18.97 -4.12 3.67
C ARG A 39 -18.23 -5.11 4.57
N GLY A 40 -17.58 -4.62 5.63
CA GLY A 40 -16.96 -5.43 6.66
C GLY A 40 -15.45 -5.21 6.80
N ASP A 41 -14.83 -6.05 7.61
CA ASP A 41 -13.45 -5.88 8.02
C ASP A 41 -12.53 -6.79 7.20
N PHE A 42 -11.41 -6.23 6.75
CA PHE A 42 -10.37 -6.96 6.02
C PHE A 42 -9.07 -6.93 6.78
N LYS A 43 -8.39 -8.08 6.83
CA LYS A 43 -7.02 -8.17 7.32
C LYS A 43 -6.07 -8.09 6.15
N ILE A 44 -5.21 -7.08 6.18
CA ILE A 44 -4.24 -6.80 5.11
C ILE A 44 -2.82 -6.91 5.64
N LYS A 45 -1.87 -7.25 4.75
CA LYS A 45 -0.43 -7.22 5.04
C LYS A 45 0.28 -6.06 4.37
N TYR A 46 1.38 -5.61 4.96
CA TYR A 46 2.29 -4.66 4.34
C TYR A 46 3.00 -5.34 3.15
N PRO A 47 2.91 -4.77 1.92
CA PRO A 47 3.54 -5.38 0.76
C PRO A 47 5.05 -5.27 0.82
N ARG A 48 5.75 -6.42 0.77
CA ARG A 48 7.20 -6.47 0.62
C ARG A 48 7.60 -6.30 -0.85
N SER A 49 8.89 -6.12 -1.13
CA SER A 49 9.38 -6.01 -2.53
C SER A 49 8.92 -7.17 -3.42
N ARG A 50 8.90 -8.41 -2.90
CA ARG A 50 8.34 -9.58 -3.62
C ARG A 50 6.86 -9.44 -3.98
N ASP A 51 6.08 -8.82 -3.10
CA ASP A 51 4.65 -8.59 -3.30
C ASP A 51 4.46 -7.50 -4.35
N ILE A 52 5.28 -6.43 -4.33
CA ILE A 52 5.27 -5.38 -5.37
C ILE A 52 5.55 -5.97 -6.76
N GLN A 53 6.52 -6.89 -6.86
CA GLN A 53 6.78 -7.60 -8.12
C GLN A 53 5.58 -8.47 -8.55
N GLN A 54 4.93 -9.15 -7.62
CA GLN A 54 3.73 -9.94 -7.91
C GLN A 54 2.57 -9.06 -8.39
N ILE A 55 2.37 -7.89 -7.77
CA ILE A 55 1.39 -6.89 -8.20
C ILE A 55 1.69 -6.45 -9.64
N GLY A 56 2.94 -6.14 -9.96
CA GLY A 56 3.34 -5.77 -11.33
C GLY A 56 3.07 -6.88 -12.35
N ARG A 57 3.34 -8.15 -12.00
CA ARG A 57 2.99 -9.30 -12.86
C ARG A 57 1.48 -9.41 -13.09
N LEU A 58 0.70 -9.26 -12.03
CA LEU A 58 -0.76 -9.31 -12.09
C LEU A 58 -1.36 -8.14 -12.90
N GLN A 59 -0.76 -6.95 -12.84
CA GLN A 59 -1.14 -5.84 -13.69
C GLN A 59 -0.82 -6.12 -15.17
N ALA A 60 0.38 -6.64 -15.46
CA ALA A 60 0.78 -7.00 -16.82
C ALA A 60 -0.12 -8.10 -17.43
N LEU A 61 -0.54 -9.08 -16.63
CA LEU A 61 -1.50 -10.10 -17.07
C LEU A 61 -2.85 -9.49 -17.46
N ARG A 62 -3.31 -8.46 -16.74
CA ARG A 62 -4.56 -7.74 -17.06
C ARG A 62 -4.48 -6.93 -18.34
N LEU A 63 -3.30 -6.42 -18.68
CA LEU A 63 -3.07 -5.75 -19.98
C LEU A 63 -3.15 -6.73 -21.14
N ASN A 64 -2.95 -8.04 -20.90
CA ASN A 64 -3.05 -9.10 -21.91
C ASN A 64 -2.23 -8.81 -23.19
N GLY A 65 -1.02 -8.26 -23.02
CA GLY A 65 -0.12 -7.92 -24.12
C GLY A 65 -0.48 -6.64 -24.89
N ILE A 66 -1.52 -5.92 -24.49
CA ILE A 66 -1.90 -4.62 -25.06
C ILE A 66 -1.06 -3.52 -24.40
N PRO A 67 -0.47 -2.58 -25.16
CA PRO A 67 0.26 -1.45 -24.61
C PRO A 67 -0.59 -0.60 -23.65
N ILE A 68 0.04 -0.07 -22.59
CA ILE A 68 -0.64 0.71 -21.55
C ILE A 68 -1.27 2.00 -22.09
N GLU A 69 -0.70 2.54 -23.17
CA GLU A 69 -1.16 3.75 -23.87
C GLU A 69 -2.51 3.55 -24.58
N CYS A 70 -2.95 2.30 -24.77
CA CYS A 70 -4.23 1.97 -25.36
C CYS A 70 -5.40 2.02 -24.36
N PHE A 71 -5.13 2.27 -23.07
CA PHE A 71 -6.14 2.29 -22.02
C PHE A 71 -6.29 3.67 -21.40
N ASP A 72 -7.50 3.98 -20.95
CA ASP A 72 -7.74 5.17 -20.14
C ASP A 72 -6.96 5.08 -18.81
N LYS A 73 -6.46 6.22 -18.34
CA LYS A 73 -5.71 6.32 -17.07
C LYS A 73 -6.50 5.73 -15.90
N ASN A 74 -7.82 5.90 -15.89
CA ASN A 74 -8.69 5.36 -14.84
C ASN A 74 -8.75 3.82 -14.86
N ILE A 75 -8.71 3.21 -16.05
CA ILE A 75 -8.69 1.75 -16.18
C ILE A 75 -7.35 1.21 -15.68
N ILE A 76 -6.25 1.87 -16.05
CA ILE A 76 -4.91 1.50 -15.58
C ILE A 76 -4.79 1.61 -14.06
N ALA A 77 -5.29 2.69 -13.47
CA ALA A 77 -5.34 2.87 -12.02
C ALA A 77 -6.15 1.74 -11.35
N LEU A 78 -7.36 1.45 -11.86
CA LEU A 78 -8.20 0.37 -11.35
C LEU A 78 -7.53 -1.00 -11.45
N MET A 79 -6.84 -1.30 -12.56
CA MET A 79 -6.09 -2.54 -12.71
C MET A 79 -4.98 -2.69 -11.65
N GLN A 80 -4.30 -1.58 -11.32
CA GLN A 80 -3.30 -1.56 -10.27
C GLN A 80 -3.91 -1.73 -8.88
N GLU A 81 -5.04 -1.07 -8.59
CA GLU A 81 -5.78 -1.21 -7.34
C GLU A 81 -6.20 -2.67 -7.12
N ILE A 82 -6.83 -3.28 -8.13
CA ILE A 82 -7.23 -4.69 -8.13
C ILE A 82 -6.02 -5.60 -7.90
N ALA A 83 -4.96 -5.44 -8.69
CA ALA A 83 -3.76 -6.26 -8.58
C ALA A 83 -3.11 -6.15 -7.20
N THR A 84 -3.17 -4.96 -6.59
CA THR A 84 -2.68 -4.73 -5.23
C THR A 84 -3.51 -5.50 -4.22
N LEU A 85 -4.84 -5.35 -4.25
CA LEU A 85 -5.73 -5.99 -3.30
C LEU A 85 -5.71 -7.52 -3.39
N ASP A 86 -5.55 -8.08 -4.59
CA ASP A 86 -5.37 -9.52 -4.80
C ASP A 86 -4.14 -10.10 -4.07
N VAL A 87 -3.14 -9.26 -3.78
CA VAL A 87 -1.87 -9.69 -3.16
C VAL A 87 -1.84 -9.43 -1.66
N ILE A 88 -2.41 -8.30 -1.21
CA ILE A 88 -2.24 -7.84 0.18
C ILE A 88 -3.38 -8.22 1.11
N VAL A 89 -4.57 -8.53 0.58
CA VAL A 89 -5.72 -8.95 1.39
C VAL A 89 -5.55 -10.42 1.78
N LEU A 90 -5.38 -10.65 3.08
CA LEU A 90 -5.19 -12.00 3.63
C LEU A 90 -6.53 -12.66 3.92
N GLU A 91 -7.39 -11.94 4.63
CA GLU A 91 -8.69 -12.40 5.13
C GLU A 91 -9.70 -11.27 4.98
N GLY A 92 -10.97 -11.62 4.81
CA GLY A 92 -12.07 -10.67 4.69
C GLY A 92 -13.35 -11.12 5.40
N PRO A 93 -14.44 -10.36 5.22
CA PRO A 93 -15.75 -10.70 5.76
C PRO A 93 -16.30 -11.99 5.13
N ALA A 94 -17.34 -12.56 5.75
CA ALA A 94 -17.88 -13.86 5.34
C ALA A 94 -18.23 -13.97 3.85
N TRP A 95 -18.78 -12.91 3.24
CA TRP A 95 -19.10 -12.91 1.81
C TRP A 95 -17.86 -13.02 0.93
N TYR A 96 -16.74 -12.40 1.34
CA TYR A 96 -15.48 -12.42 0.61
C TYR A 96 -14.84 -13.81 0.69
N GLU A 97 -14.81 -14.40 1.88
CA GLU A 97 -14.28 -15.75 2.06
C GLU A 97 -15.15 -16.82 1.38
N ASN A 98 -16.45 -16.63 1.34
CA ASN A 98 -17.35 -17.52 0.59
C ASN A 98 -17.12 -17.38 -0.92
N ALA A 99 -16.97 -16.15 -1.44
CA ALA A 99 -16.67 -15.92 -2.86
C ALA A 99 -15.36 -16.59 -3.28
N LYS A 100 -14.31 -16.51 -2.45
CA LYS A 100 -13.02 -17.21 -2.69
C LYS A 100 -13.14 -18.74 -2.66
N LYS A 101 -14.06 -19.29 -1.86
CA LYS A 101 -14.31 -20.74 -1.81
C LYS A 101 -15.09 -21.23 -3.02
N GLU A 102 -16.08 -20.46 -3.47
CA GLU A 102 -16.93 -20.81 -4.61
C GLU A 102 -16.23 -20.58 -5.95
N ASN A 103 -15.38 -19.55 -6.04
CA ASN A 103 -14.58 -19.24 -7.22
C ASN A 103 -13.08 -19.35 -6.89
N VAL A 104 -12.44 -20.44 -7.33
CA VAL A 104 -11.01 -20.70 -7.13
C VAL A 104 -10.12 -19.60 -7.75
N ASN A 105 -10.62 -18.94 -8.79
CA ASN A 105 -9.93 -17.86 -9.49
C ASN A 105 -10.46 -16.48 -9.08
N PHE A 106 -11.12 -16.37 -7.93
CA PHE A 106 -11.65 -15.11 -7.43
C PHE A 106 -10.57 -14.01 -7.43
N SER A 107 -10.92 -12.86 -7.97
CA SER A 107 -10.11 -11.65 -7.95
C SER A 107 -10.94 -10.48 -7.48
N TRP A 108 -10.28 -9.44 -6.95
CA TRP A 108 -10.89 -8.12 -6.75
C TRP A 108 -11.46 -7.53 -8.05
N GLY A 109 -11.07 -8.04 -9.22
CA GLY A 109 -11.70 -7.71 -10.51
C GLY A 109 -13.12 -8.24 -10.69
N ASP A 110 -13.55 -9.22 -9.89
CA ASP A 110 -14.92 -9.75 -9.89
C ASP A 110 -15.88 -8.87 -9.05
N ILE A 111 -15.34 -7.90 -8.30
CA ILE A 111 -16.14 -6.98 -7.50
C ILE A 111 -16.82 -5.95 -8.42
N PRO A 112 -18.16 -5.88 -8.43
CA PRO A 112 -18.88 -5.09 -9.43
C PRO A 112 -18.83 -3.58 -9.20
N LEU A 113 -18.46 -3.14 -7.99
CA LEU A 113 -18.50 -1.73 -7.60
C LEU A 113 -17.09 -1.16 -7.48
N GLN A 114 -16.69 -0.38 -8.49
CA GLN A 114 -15.38 0.28 -8.53
C GLN A 114 -15.12 1.16 -7.30
N SER A 115 -16.12 1.94 -6.86
CA SER A 115 -15.96 2.80 -5.68
C SER A 115 -15.64 2.02 -4.40
N TYR A 116 -16.12 0.78 -4.30
CA TYR A 116 -15.81 -0.09 -3.17
C TYR A 116 -14.39 -0.66 -3.25
N ILE A 117 -13.90 -1.01 -4.44
CA ILE A 117 -12.49 -1.37 -4.66
C ILE A 117 -11.58 -0.21 -4.20
N GLN A 118 -11.93 1.01 -4.62
CA GLN A 118 -11.20 2.22 -4.26
C GLN A 118 -11.24 2.52 -2.75
N GLU A 119 -12.37 2.29 -2.09
CA GLU A 119 -12.50 2.41 -0.63
C GLU A 119 -11.50 1.50 0.08
N VAL A 120 -11.50 0.20 -0.26
CA VAL A 120 -10.62 -0.79 0.37
C VAL A 120 -9.16 -0.49 0.04
N TYR A 121 -8.86 -0.12 -1.21
CA TYR A 121 -7.52 0.25 -1.62
C TYR A 121 -7.02 1.50 -0.89
N ALA A 122 -7.84 2.53 -0.73
CA ALA A 122 -7.46 3.75 -0.01
C ALA A 122 -7.11 3.46 1.46
N ALA A 123 -7.91 2.62 2.13
CA ALA A 123 -7.63 2.17 3.49
C ALA A 123 -6.30 1.38 3.56
N ALA A 124 -6.07 0.48 2.60
CA ALA A 124 -4.84 -0.29 2.55
C ALA A 124 -3.60 0.57 2.21
N TYR A 125 -3.76 1.58 1.36
CA TYR A 125 -2.71 2.54 1.04
C TYR A 125 -2.35 3.41 2.25
N THR A 126 -3.35 3.81 3.03
CA THR A 126 -3.16 4.53 4.30
C THR A 126 -2.32 3.72 5.28
N PHE A 127 -2.65 2.42 5.43
CA PHE A 127 -1.83 1.50 6.23
C PHE A 127 -0.38 1.41 5.71
N ARG A 128 -0.20 1.25 4.39
CA ARG A 128 1.13 1.19 3.78
C ARG A 128 1.95 2.44 4.10
N LEU A 129 1.37 3.63 3.97
CA LEU A 129 2.06 4.90 4.27
C LEU A 129 2.45 4.99 5.74
N LYS A 130 1.57 4.55 6.67
CA LYS A 130 1.90 4.49 8.09
C LYS A 130 3.13 3.62 8.35
N VAL A 131 3.16 2.40 7.80
CA VAL A 131 4.29 1.48 7.97
C VAL A 131 5.55 2.02 7.31
N GLN A 132 5.45 2.59 6.11
CA GLN A 132 6.60 3.16 5.40
C GLN A 132 7.25 4.30 6.20
N LYS A 133 6.45 5.22 6.73
CA LYS A 133 6.95 6.30 7.60
C LYS A 133 7.67 5.77 8.83
N LEU A 134 7.16 4.71 9.46
CA LEU A 134 7.79 4.06 10.61
C LEU A 134 9.16 3.44 10.26
N LEU A 135 9.34 2.99 9.02
CA LEU A 135 10.61 2.45 8.52
C LEU A 135 11.62 3.56 8.17
N GLU A 136 11.17 4.63 7.53
CA GLU A 136 12.01 5.74 7.03
C GLU A 136 12.56 6.66 8.13
N THR A 137 11.84 6.82 9.25
CA THR A 137 12.24 7.70 10.37
C THR A 137 13.55 7.24 11.08
N ASN A 138 14.23 6.19 10.58
CA ASN A 138 15.50 5.68 11.10
C ASN A 138 16.71 6.02 10.19
N GLY A 139 16.56 6.83 9.13
CA GLY A 139 17.62 7.12 8.17
C GLY A 139 18.51 8.34 8.46
N GLU A 140 18.10 9.23 9.38
CA GLU A 140 18.68 10.59 9.46
C GLU A 140 19.43 10.95 10.76
N GLU A 141 19.57 10.07 11.75
CA GLU A 141 20.48 10.33 12.89
C GLU A 141 21.90 9.83 12.65
N GLY A 142 22.40 10.10 11.44
CA GLY A 142 23.66 9.60 10.94
C GLY A 142 24.39 10.52 9.97
N ASP A 143 24.16 11.83 9.96
CA ASP A 143 25.22 12.77 9.57
C ASP A 143 24.95 14.17 10.10
N LYS A 144 25.93 14.73 10.80
CA LYS A 144 25.91 16.13 11.20
C LYS A 144 26.41 16.96 10.04
N GLY A 145 25.51 17.79 9.50
CA GLY A 145 25.84 19.03 8.82
C GLY A 145 25.71 18.95 7.31
N MET A 146 24.79 19.75 6.75
CA MET A 146 25.16 20.93 5.96
C MET A 146 23.89 21.67 5.54
N ASP A 147 23.88 22.96 5.86
CA ASP A 147 23.18 24.10 5.25
C ASP A 147 21.76 23.98 4.66
N SER A 148 20.94 24.89 5.17
CA SER A 148 19.78 25.50 4.53
C SER A 148 20.02 25.88 3.07
N VAL A 149 19.16 25.44 2.16
CA VAL A 149 18.78 26.20 0.96
C VAL A 149 17.29 25.99 0.63
N SER A 150 16.71 27.11 0.22
CA SER A 150 15.34 27.50 -0.10
C SER A 150 14.66 26.84 -1.31
N ASP A 151 13.32 26.87 -1.23
CA ASP A 151 12.32 27.16 -2.27
C ASP A 151 12.08 26.25 -3.49
N THR A 152 10.84 25.74 -3.48
CA THR A 152 9.85 25.63 -4.59
C THR A 152 10.15 24.72 -5.78
N GLU A 153 9.29 23.72 -6.02
CA GLU A 153 8.36 23.73 -7.16
C GLU A 153 7.38 22.55 -7.18
N ASN A 154 6.15 22.90 -7.51
CA ASN A 154 5.00 22.04 -7.68
C ASN A 154 5.08 21.42 -9.09
N ASN A 155 5.15 20.09 -9.20
CA ASN A 155 4.79 19.42 -10.45
C ASN A 155 4.25 18.01 -10.19
N GLY A 156 3.03 17.78 -10.66
CA GLY A 156 2.34 16.51 -10.59
C GLY A 156 2.90 15.46 -11.54
N SER A 157 2.55 14.21 -11.25
CA SER A 157 2.84 13.01 -12.04
C SER A 157 4.34 12.66 -12.15
N SER A 158 4.86 11.98 -11.13
CA SER A 158 6.02 11.09 -11.33
C SER A 158 5.75 9.72 -10.73
N GLY A 159 5.94 8.71 -11.59
CA GLY A 159 5.78 7.29 -11.25
C GLY A 159 6.82 6.84 -10.24
N LEU A 160 6.60 5.65 -9.69
CA LEU A 160 7.34 4.98 -8.60
C LEU A 160 8.87 4.80 -8.80
N PHE A 161 9.52 5.42 -9.79
CA PHE A 161 10.91 5.12 -10.19
C PHE A 161 11.74 6.32 -10.69
N ASP A 162 11.54 7.53 -10.18
CA ASP A 162 12.35 8.70 -10.60
C ASP A 162 13.70 8.84 -9.83
N GLY A 163 14.20 7.76 -9.24
CA GLY A 163 15.31 7.79 -8.28
C GLY A 163 16.57 7.01 -8.66
N ILE A 164 16.64 6.41 -9.86
CA ILE A 164 17.83 5.66 -10.28
C ILE A 164 18.52 6.44 -11.41
N SER A 165 19.23 7.51 -11.03
CA SER A 165 20.29 8.06 -11.85
C SER A 165 21.62 7.53 -11.30
N SER A 166 22.16 6.53 -11.99
CA SER A 166 23.50 6.00 -11.80
C SER A 166 24.54 7.10 -12.04
N LYS A 167 25.33 7.45 -11.02
CA LYS A 167 26.60 8.14 -11.24
C LYS A 167 27.67 7.10 -11.52
N SER A 168 28.20 7.16 -12.74
CA SER A 168 29.50 6.61 -13.11
C SER A 168 30.60 7.62 -12.81
#